data_AF-A0A175VZ08-F1
#
_entry.id   AF-A0A175VZ08-F1
#
_cell.length_a   1.000
_cell.length_b   1.000
_cell.length_c   1.000
_cell.angle_alpha   90.00
_cell.angle_beta   90.00
_cell.angle_gamma   90.00
#
_symmetry.space_group_name_H-M   'P 1'
#
loop_
_entity.id
_entity.type
_entity.pdbx_description
1 polymer ?
#
loop_
_entity_poly.entity_id
_entity_poly.type
_entity_poly.pdbx_seq_one_letter_code
_entity_poly.pdbx_strand_id
1 'polypeptide(L)'
;MLDENLPTFRLRPSSDSPLSSILYFTQHGSDPSAEYLIRRPDPALPESRNKYALALCDPFNPDVVYGEVMVEPEWTQPTLSAAEIRAQAQSGAGPAPAAAIVPDSFTIQLYNPDQTVAVKMVPGTWNKSDSWEFDLPVQTFRTPTSSQLDREQQNASPAAADLIPRIMFRWKKEGRLSKEMTCYMSGTRLGARKNKEPDITIAMFKAARESVMTIYQPNLRRVELEDRKGLELILLLGSEVIRDLYLSPKVDVFNVQGGGPVLNGNKRKNSRPTGSTTDLAGIGAATMSGAVAAAVPPAAATSTPAVRPPPPTTAAANNAAPGPASRPEIDAETRRLQALVEREERERRKAELAEQKRIQKMIQEEEKERRRREAEIAKETERLRKNFV
;
A
#
# COMPACT_ATOMS: atom_id res chain seq x y z
N MET A 1 -10.10 7.91 -22.72
CA MET A 1 -10.92 8.69 -21.77
C MET A 1 -11.70 7.71 -20.90
N LEU A 2 -12.07 8.07 -19.67
CA LEU A 2 -13.21 7.41 -19.01
C LEU A 2 -14.50 8.07 -19.51
N ASP A 3 -15.64 7.41 -19.29
CA ASP A 3 -16.95 7.92 -19.67
C ASP A 3 -17.30 9.20 -18.88
N GLU A 4 -17.61 10.28 -19.59
CA GLU A 4 -17.93 11.60 -19.04
C GLU A 4 -19.29 11.63 -18.31
N ASN A 5 -20.09 10.55 -18.43
CA ASN A 5 -21.27 10.31 -17.62
C ASN A 5 -20.97 9.86 -16.19
N LEU A 6 -19.75 9.40 -15.89
CA LEU A 6 -19.40 8.91 -14.56
C LEU A 6 -18.99 10.04 -13.60
N PRO A 7 -19.52 10.09 -12.37
CA PRO A 7 -19.15 11.10 -11.38
C PRO A 7 -17.63 11.13 -11.16
N THR A 8 -17.01 12.27 -11.46
CA THR A 8 -15.55 12.39 -11.52
C THR A 8 -15.06 13.63 -10.77
N PHE A 9 -14.19 13.38 -9.79
CA PHE A 9 -13.48 14.37 -8.99
C PHE A 9 -12.08 14.60 -9.56
N ARG A 10 -11.67 15.87 -9.66
CA ARG A 10 -10.36 16.29 -10.18
C ARG A 10 -9.70 17.22 -9.17
N LEU A 11 -8.58 16.82 -8.60
CA LEU A 11 -7.82 17.65 -7.67
C LEU A 11 -6.98 18.67 -8.41
N ARG A 12 -7.17 19.95 -8.10
CA ARG A 12 -6.36 21.06 -8.59
C ARG A 12 -5.76 21.84 -7.41
N PRO A 13 -4.44 22.10 -7.35
CA PRO A 13 -3.87 23.00 -6.35
C PRO A 13 -4.53 24.37 -6.39
N SER A 14 -4.77 24.99 -5.22
CA SER A 14 -5.27 26.37 -5.16
C SER A 14 -4.20 27.35 -5.65
N SER A 15 -4.63 28.44 -6.28
CA SER A 15 -3.78 29.60 -6.58
C SER A 15 -3.40 30.39 -5.33
N ASP A 16 -4.22 30.32 -4.29
CA ASP A 16 -4.25 31.29 -3.19
C ASP A 16 -3.56 30.74 -1.93
N SER A 17 -3.45 29.41 -1.83
CA SER A 17 -2.77 28.71 -0.73
C SER A 17 -2.09 27.42 -1.23
N PRO A 18 -0.76 27.25 -1.05
CA PRO A 18 -0.06 26.03 -1.44
C PRO A 18 -0.38 24.83 -0.52
N LEU A 19 -1.00 25.07 0.63
CA LEU A 19 -1.49 24.05 1.56
C LEU A 19 -2.89 23.54 1.19
N SER A 20 -3.52 24.15 0.18
CA SER A 20 -4.91 23.94 -0.21
C SER A 20 -5.04 23.39 -1.64
N SER A 21 -6.06 22.58 -1.88
CA SER A 21 -6.34 22.04 -3.22
C SER A 21 -7.84 21.76 -3.36
N ILE A 22 -8.45 22.19 -4.45
CA ILE A 22 -9.89 22.06 -4.70
C ILE A 22 -10.14 20.76 -5.47
N LEU A 23 -11.13 19.98 -5.03
CA LEU A 23 -11.69 18.87 -5.80
C LEU A 23 -12.86 19.40 -6.62
N TYR A 24 -12.66 19.47 -7.93
CA TYR A 24 -13.71 19.82 -8.88
C TYR A 24 -14.49 18.57 -9.29
N PHE A 25 -15.81 18.61 -9.13
CA PHE A 25 -16.73 17.56 -9.53
C PHE A 25 -17.26 17.80 -10.95
N THR A 26 -17.45 16.71 -11.70
CA THR A 26 -18.01 16.69 -13.06
C THR A 26 -18.83 15.41 -13.27
N GLN A 27 -20.01 15.52 -13.89
CA GLN A 27 -20.84 14.37 -14.27
C GLN A 27 -21.76 14.72 -15.45
N HIS A 28 -22.02 13.77 -16.36
CA HIS A 28 -22.90 13.94 -17.53
C HIS A 28 -22.53 15.16 -18.42
N GLY A 29 -21.24 15.47 -18.51
CA GLY A 29 -20.76 16.63 -19.25
C GLY A 29 -21.04 17.98 -18.57
N SER A 30 -21.35 18.01 -17.27
CA SER A 30 -21.47 19.26 -16.50
C SER A 30 -20.16 20.06 -16.49
N ASP A 31 -20.28 21.38 -16.38
CA ASP A 31 -19.15 22.23 -16.02
C ASP A 31 -18.56 21.81 -14.65
N PRO A 32 -17.24 22.03 -14.40
CA PRO A 32 -16.61 21.64 -13.14
C PRO A 32 -17.03 22.51 -11.95
N SER A 33 -17.80 21.95 -11.00
CA SER A 33 -18.15 22.61 -9.74
C SER A 33 -17.08 22.34 -8.67
N ALA A 34 -16.78 23.31 -7.80
CA ALA A 34 -15.99 23.03 -6.59
C ALA A 34 -16.88 22.32 -5.57
N GLU A 35 -16.61 21.05 -5.26
CA GLU A 35 -17.39 20.23 -4.32
C GLU A 35 -16.70 20.10 -2.96
N TYR A 36 -15.35 20.09 -2.94
CA TYR A 36 -14.57 19.98 -1.70
C TYR A 36 -13.26 20.77 -1.73
N LEU A 37 -12.79 21.16 -0.55
CA LEU A 37 -11.45 21.69 -0.32
C LEU A 37 -10.61 20.69 0.48
N ILE A 38 -9.52 20.21 -0.09
CA ILE A 38 -8.46 19.52 0.65
C ILE A 38 -7.57 20.57 1.31
N ARG A 39 -7.38 20.47 2.63
CA ARG A 39 -6.39 21.24 3.40
C ARG A 39 -5.30 20.34 3.96
N ARG A 40 -4.08 20.88 4.07
CA ARG A 40 -2.94 20.33 4.83
C ARG A 40 -2.54 21.35 5.91
N PRO A 41 -2.01 20.91 7.07
CA PRO A 41 -1.49 21.84 8.06
C PRO A 41 -0.20 22.51 7.57
N ASP A 42 0.12 23.68 8.13
CA ASP A 42 1.39 24.34 7.85
C ASP A 42 2.55 23.56 8.49
N PRO A 43 3.54 23.07 7.72
CA PRO A 43 4.67 22.31 8.25
C PRO A 43 5.59 23.13 9.18
N ALA A 44 5.49 24.46 9.20
CA ALA A 44 6.23 25.31 10.13
C ALA A 44 5.65 25.26 11.57
N LEU A 45 4.38 24.87 11.74
CA LEU A 45 3.72 24.84 13.05
C LEU A 45 4.27 23.69 13.93
N PRO A 46 4.48 23.91 15.25
CA PRO A 46 4.97 22.88 16.15
C PRO A 46 4.10 21.61 16.21
N GLU A 47 2.79 21.76 16.02
CA GLU A 47 1.80 20.68 16.08
C GLU A 47 1.90 19.71 14.89
N SER A 48 2.41 20.20 13.75
CA SER A 48 2.60 19.46 12.50
C SER A 48 3.86 18.59 12.47
N ARG A 49 4.75 18.73 13.45
CA ARG A 49 6.02 17.99 13.52
C ARG A 49 5.76 16.49 13.70
N ASN A 50 6.55 15.67 13.01
CA ASN A 50 6.45 14.21 13.02
C ASN A 50 5.05 13.70 12.64
N LYS A 51 4.32 14.41 11.77
CA LYS A 51 2.96 14.08 11.33
C LYS A 51 2.75 14.39 9.86
N TYR A 52 2.03 13.48 9.20
CA TYR A 52 1.32 13.74 7.96
C TYR A 52 -0.15 13.96 8.29
N ALA A 53 -0.78 14.97 7.72
CA ALA A 53 -2.22 15.20 7.89
C ALA A 53 -2.92 15.72 6.63
N LEU A 54 -4.21 15.42 6.53
CA LEU A 54 -5.07 15.81 5.42
C LEU A 54 -6.51 15.98 5.91
N ALA A 55 -7.13 17.14 5.66
CA ALA A 55 -8.53 17.40 5.96
C ALA A 55 -9.34 17.64 4.68
N LEU A 56 -10.59 17.20 4.67
CA LEU A 56 -11.56 17.40 3.60
C LEU A 56 -12.69 18.31 4.11
N CYS A 57 -12.78 19.51 3.55
CA CYS A 57 -13.61 20.61 4.01
C CYS A 57 -14.62 21.05 2.94
N ASP A 58 -15.61 21.83 3.36
CA ASP A 58 -16.46 22.61 2.46
C ASP A 58 -15.62 23.61 1.64
N PRO A 59 -15.88 23.78 0.33
CA PRO A 59 -15.07 24.64 -0.54
C PRO A 59 -15.35 26.15 -0.39
N PHE A 60 -16.45 26.53 0.26
CA PHE A 60 -16.84 27.92 0.50
C PHE A 60 -16.73 28.33 1.98
N ASN A 61 -16.82 27.36 2.90
CA ASN A 61 -16.61 27.55 4.34
C ASN A 61 -15.56 26.56 4.88
N PRO A 62 -14.24 26.84 4.74
CA PRO A 62 -13.18 25.89 5.07
C PRO A 62 -13.19 25.34 6.50
N ASP A 63 -13.82 26.03 7.45
CA ASP A 63 -13.92 25.60 8.85
C ASP A 63 -14.94 24.47 9.05
N VAL A 64 -15.81 24.21 8.08
CA VAL A 64 -16.63 23.00 8.02
C VAL A 64 -15.76 21.85 7.49
N VAL A 65 -15.23 21.05 8.42
CA VAL A 65 -14.47 19.82 8.12
C VAL A 65 -15.44 18.63 8.10
N TYR A 66 -15.54 17.92 6.97
CA TYR A 66 -16.35 16.71 6.85
C TYR A 66 -15.61 15.46 7.36
N GLY A 67 -14.28 15.48 7.28
CA GLY A 67 -13.42 14.43 7.79
C GLY A 67 -11.93 14.73 7.62
N GLU A 68 -11.09 14.00 8.33
CA GLU A 68 -9.63 14.17 8.32
C GLU A 68 -8.86 12.86 8.50
N VAL A 69 -7.55 12.93 8.26
CA VAL A 69 -6.57 11.88 8.47
C VAL A 69 -5.35 12.48 9.15
N MET A 70 -4.88 11.82 10.19
CA MET A 70 -3.63 12.11 10.89
C MET A 70 -2.78 10.83 10.94
N VAL A 71 -1.50 10.92 10.60
CA VAL A 71 -0.56 9.78 10.59
C VAL A 71 0.78 10.20 11.19
N GLU A 72 1.16 9.54 12.28
CA GLU A 72 2.50 9.62 12.87
C GLU A 72 3.38 8.49 12.33
N PRO A 73 4.69 8.69 12.12
CA PRO A 73 5.59 7.66 11.60
C PRO A 73 5.96 6.63 12.67
N GLU A 74 6.15 5.38 12.24
CA GLU A 74 6.88 4.40 13.05
C GLU A 74 8.37 4.80 13.10
N TRP A 75 9.00 4.78 14.28
CA TRP A 75 10.42 5.12 14.41
C TRP A 75 11.30 3.86 14.50
N THR A 76 12.39 3.84 13.74
CA THR A 76 13.40 2.77 13.84
C THR A 76 14.81 3.33 14.02
N GLN A 77 15.57 2.73 14.92
CA GLN A 77 17.02 2.97 15.04
C GLN A 77 17.77 1.91 14.23
N PRO A 78 18.89 2.26 13.56
CA PRO A 78 19.73 1.27 12.89
C PRO A 78 20.30 0.25 13.90
N THR A 79 19.99 -1.03 13.70
CA THR A 79 20.59 -2.12 14.50
C THR A 79 22.02 -2.39 14.04
N LEU A 80 22.97 -1.74 14.72
CA LEU A 80 24.41 -1.92 14.56
C LEU A 80 24.86 -3.29 15.10
N SER A 81 25.89 -3.87 14.48
CA SER A 81 26.58 -5.04 15.06
C SER A 81 27.49 -4.65 16.22
N ALA A 82 27.87 -5.63 17.04
CA ALA A 82 28.85 -5.44 18.10
C ALA A 82 30.27 -5.06 17.59
N ALA A 83 30.54 -5.08 16.28
CA ALA A 83 31.75 -4.50 15.70
C ALA A 83 31.59 -2.99 15.47
N GLU A 84 30.48 -2.59 14.84
CA GLU A 84 30.17 -1.18 14.56
C GLU A 84 29.95 -0.38 15.85
N ILE A 85 29.29 -0.94 16.87
CA ILE A 85 29.11 -0.29 18.18
C ILE A 85 30.47 0.04 18.82
N ARG A 86 31.47 -0.85 18.68
CA ARG A 86 32.84 -0.60 19.21
C ARG A 86 33.56 0.47 18.40
N ALA A 87 33.56 0.36 17.07
CA ALA A 87 34.15 1.38 16.19
C ALA A 87 33.53 2.77 16.40
N GLN A 88 32.22 2.83 16.65
CA GLN A 88 31.48 4.04 16.96
C GLN A 88 31.89 4.63 18.33
N ALA A 89 31.96 3.81 19.37
CA ALA A 89 32.44 4.24 20.69
C ALA A 89 33.90 4.75 20.64
N GLN A 90 34.73 4.22 19.73
CA GLN A 90 36.12 4.63 19.54
C GLN A 90 36.28 5.88 18.65
N SER A 91 35.31 6.17 17.78
CA SER A 91 35.31 7.39 16.93
C SER A 91 34.53 8.56 17.54
N GLY A 92 33.84 8.36 18.66
CA GLY A 92 33.04 9.39 19.33
C GLY A 92 31.78 9.80 18.57
N ALA A 93 31.39 9.07 17.53
CA ALA A 93 30.21 9.41 16.73
C ALA A 93 28.92 9.13 17.52
N GLY A 94 28.01 10.11 17.55
CA GLY A 94 26.68 9.95 18.16
C GLY A 94 25.83 8.89 17.44
N PRO A 95 24.85 8.27 18.12
CA PRO A 95 24.00 7.23 17.55
C PRO A 95 23.39 7.68 16.21
N ALA A 96 23.39 6.79 15.22
CA ALA A 96 22.83 7.10 13.91
C ALA A 96 21.36 7.51 14.05
N PRO A 97 20.90 8.55 13.32
CA PRO A 97 19.58 9.14 13.51
C PRO A 97 18.48 8.10 13.27
N ALA A 98 17.41 8.18 14.07
CA ALA A 98 16.24 7.34 13.87
C ALA A 98 15.58 7.66 12.52
N ALA A 99 15.27 6.62 11.76
CA ALA A 99 14.56 6.72 10.49
C ALA A 99 13.04 6.63 10.73
N ALA A 100 12.30 7.55 10.11
CA ALA A 100 10.85 7.53 10.08
C ALA A 100 10.36 6.50 9.06
N ILE A 101 9.36 5.70 9.44
CA ILE A 101 8.71 4.70 8.59
C ILE A 101 7.26 5.08 8.38
N VAL A 102 6.80 4.99 7.14
CA VAL A 102 5.36 5.06 6.81
C VAL A 102 4.67 3.81 7.40
N PRO A 103 3.70 3.94 8.32
CA PRO A 103 3.02 2.80 8.93
C PRO A 103 2.25 1.94 7.91
N ASP A 104 2.01 0.67 8.26
CA ASP A 104 1.19 -0.24 7.43
C ASP A 104 -0.34 0.04 7.54
N SER A 105 -0.78 1.06 8.30
CA SER A 105 -2.19 1.47 8.41
C SER A 105 -2.37 2.91 8.88
N PHE A 106 -3.49 3.54 8.50
CA PHE A 106 -3.93 4.86 8.97
C PHE A 106 -5.43 4.88 9.28
N THR A 107 -5.91 5.93 9.94
CA THR A 107 -7.34 6.14 10.24
C THR A 107 -7.88 7.39 9.57
N ILE A 108 -9.05 7.26 8.94
CA ILE A 108 -9.91 8.37 8.51
C ILE A 108 -10.94 8.62 9.63
N GLN A 109 -11.12 9.88 10.02
CA GLN A 109 -12.22 10.34 10.86
C GLN A 109 -13.24 11.06 9.98
N LEU A 110 -14.53 10.82 10.20
CA LEU A 110 -15.64 11.58 9.63
C LEU A 110 -16.42 12.30 10.74
N TYR A 111 -17.06 13.43 10.40
CA TYR A 111 -17.72 14.34 11.34
C TYR A 111 -19.19 14.65 11.01
N ASN A 112 -19.93 13.71 10.40
CA ASN A 112 -21.40 13.64 10.40
C ASN A 112 -21.89 12.38 9.65
N PRO A 113 -22.14 11.24 10.32
CA PRO A 113 -21.96 11.00 11.75
C PRO A 113 -20.47 10.85 12.13
N ASP A 114 -20.17 10.84 13.43
CA ASP A 114 -18.82 10.56 13.92
C ASP A 114 -18.42 9.11 13.62
N GLN A 115 -17.42 8.92 12.74
CA GLN A 115 -16.99 7.58 12.34
C GLN A 115 -15.47 7.49 12.14
N THR A 116 -14.82 6.57 12.85
CA THR A 116 -13.43 6.16 12.58
C THR A 116 -13.39 4.98 11.61
N VAL A 117 -12.56 5.09 10.57
CA VAL A 117 -12.34 4.04 9.56
C VAL A 117 -10.84 3.75 9.44
N ALA A 118 -10.43 2.54 9.84
CA ALA A 118 -9.07 2.08 9.66
C ALA A 118 -8.85 1.59 8.22
N VAL A 119 -7.85 2.16 7.54
CA VAL A 119 -7.36 1.72 6.23
C VAL A 119 -6.03 1.00 6.45
N LYS A 120 -5.94 -0.27 6.05
CA LYS A 120 -4.76 -1.12 6.28
C LYS A 120 -4.13 -1.59 4.97
N MET A 121 -2.83 -1.35 4.82
CA MET A 121 -2.06 -1.92 3.72
C MET A 121 -1.90 -3.44 3.88
N VAL A 122 -2.11 -4.14 2.78
CA VAL A 122 -1.80 -5.56 2.58
C VAL A 122 -0.73 -5.63 1.49
N PRO A 123 0.55 -5.86 1.86
CA PRO A 123 1.67 -5.87 0.91
C PRO A 123 1.52 -6.90 -0.21
N GLY A 124 1.99 -6.55 -1.40
CA GLY A 124 1.93 -7.42 -2.58
C GLY A 124 2.82 -8.67 -2.46
N THR A 125 2.28 -9.82 -2.88
CA THR A 125 3.08 -11.04 -3.13
C THR A 125 3.69 -11.00 -4.53
N TRP A 126 4.58 -11.94 -4.89
CA TRP A 126 5.20 -12.01 -6.22
C TRP A 126 4.22 -11.88 -7.41
N ASN A 127 3.00 -12.37 -7.22
CA ASN A 127 1.90 -12.38 -8.19
C ASN A 127 0.74 -11.41 -7.86
N LYS A 128 0.91 -10.48 -6.90
CA LYS A 128 -0.15 -9.52 -6.50
C LYS A 128 0.44 -8.14 -6.25
N SER A 129 -0.29 -7.11 -6.65
CA SER A 129 -0.01 -5.73 -6.27
C SER A 129 -0.18 -5.52 -4.76
N ASP A 130 0.42 -4.44 -4.25
CA ASP A 130 -0.02 -3.87 -2.97
C ASP A 130 -1.50 -3.48 -3.03
N SER A 131 -2.15 -3.51 -1.89
CA SER A 131 -3.55 -3.15 -1.72
C SER A 131 -3.81 -2.55 -0.34
N TRP A 132 -4.92 -1.82 -0.18
CA TRP A 132 -5.33 -1.21 1.07
C TRP A 132 -6.80 -1.56 1.34
N GLU A 133 -7.04 -2.26 2.45
CA GLU A 133 -8.37 -2.75 2.85
C GLU A 133 -8.98 -1.86 3.93
N PHE A 134 -10.29 -1.64 3.84
CA PHE A 134 -11.11 -0.99 4.87
C PHE A 134 -12.51 -1.63 4.88
N ASP A 135 -13.26 -1.50 5.99
CA ASP A 135 -14.65 -1.94 6.03
C ASP A 135 -15.56 -0.91 6.70
N LEU A 136 -16.80 -0.77 6.20
CA LEU A 136 -17.80 0.22 6.66
C LEU A 136 -19.07 -0.50 7.12
N PRO A 137 -19.72 -0.06 8.21
CA PRO A 137 -20.97 -0.67 8.65
C PRO A 137 -22.11 -0.36 7.66
N VAL A 138 -23.01 -1.33 7.46
CA VAL A 138 -24.19 -1.20 6.57
C VAL A 138 -25.10 -0.07 7.04
N GLN A 139 -25.33 0.02 8.36
CA GLN A 139 -26.00 1.12 9.03
C GLN A 139 -24.95 1.93 9.81
N THR A 140 -24.91 3.25 9.59
CA THR A 140 -23.97 4.18 10.24
C THR A 140 -24.71 5.21 11.08
N PHE A 141 -25.93 5.59 10.70
CA PHE A 141 -26.76 6.50 11.48
C PHE A 141 -27.42 5.78 12.66
N ARG A 142 -27.33 6.42 13.83
CA ARG A 142 -27.91 5.94 15.08
C ARG A 142 -29.44 6.05 15.03
N THR A 143 -30.14 4.98 15.38
CA THR A 143 -31.61 5.00 15.49
C THR A 143 -32.04 6.08 16.50
N PRO A 144 -32.84 7.08 16.09
CA PRO A 144 -33.28 8.16 16.98
C PRO A 144 -34.04 7.61 18.18
N THR A 145 -33.61 7.99 19.38
CA THR A 145 -34.22 7.55 20.64
C THR A 145 -34.24 8.67 21.68
N SER A 146 -35.32 8.75 22.44
CA SER A 146 -35.50 9.64 23.59
C SER A 146 -34.91 9.05 24.89
N SER A 147 -34.62 7.75 24.92
CA SER A 147 -34.04 7.06 26.07
C SER A 147 -32.54 7.32 26.16
N GLN A 148 -32.06 7.72 27.35
CA GLN A 148 -30.63 7.85 27.62
C GLN A 148 -29.94 6.47 27.62
N LEU A 149 -30.58 5.45 28.17
CA LEU A 149 -30.05 4.08 28.23
C LEU A 149 -29.81 3.51 26.84
N ASP A 150 -30.68 3.81 25.87
CA ASP A 150 -30.52 3.35 24.48
C ASP A 150 -29.29 4.02 23.85
N ARG A 151 -29.07 5.31 24.09
CA ARG A 151 -27.88 6.04 23.61
C ARG A 151 -26.60 5.49 24.23
N GLU A 152 -26.63 5.20 25.53
CA GLU A 152 -25.52 4.56 26.24
C GLU A 152 -25.23 3.16 25.68
N GLN A 153 -26.25 2.34 25.41
CA GLN A 153 -26.08 1.02 24.76
C GLN A 153 -25.52 1.14 23.33
N GLN A 154 -25.98 2.12 22.55
CA GLN A 154 -25.45 2.43 21.22
C GLN A 154 -23.99 2.96 21.24
N ASN A 155 -23.51 3.49 22.37
CA ASN A 155 -22.19 4.09 22.50
C ASN A 155 -21.17 3.15 23.17
N ALA A 156 -21.57 2.38 24.19
CA ALA A 156 -20.67 1.77 25.17
C ALA A 156 -20.27 0.31 24.87
N SER A 157 -20.66 -0.27 23.74
CA SER A 157 -20.45 -1.69 23.44
C SER A 157 -19.53 -1.96 22.23
N PRO A 158 -18.21 -2.08 22.45
CA PRO A 158 -17.27 -2.58 21.44
C PRO A 158 -17.66 -3.98 20.93
N ALA A 159 -18.25 -4.82 21.79
CA ALA A 159 -18.74 -6.15 21.40
C ALA A 159 -19.94 -6.08 20.44
N ALA A 160 -20.77 -5.02 20.50
CA ALA A 160 -21.82 -4.80 19.51
C ALA A 160 -21.25 -4.36 18.15
N ALA A 161 -20.11 -3.66 18.11
CA ALA A 161 -19.50 -3.21 16.85
C ALA A 161 -19.06 -4.38 15.94
N ASP A 162 -18.64 -5.51 16.52
CA ASP A 162 -18.40 -6.75 15.78
C ASP A 162 -19.71 -7.43 15.29
N LEU A 163 -20.86 -7.16 15.92
CA LEU A 163 -22.16 -7.71 15.52
C LEU A 163 -22.87 -6.86 14.44
N ILE A 164 -22.35 -5.69 14.09
CA ILE A 164 -22.86 -4.88 12.99
C ILE A 164 -22.39 -5.49 11.65
N PRO A 165 -23.27 -5.71 10.65
CA PRO A 165 -22.87 -6.09 9.30
C PRO A 165 -22.01 -4.99 8.65
N ARG A 166 -20.89 -5.36 8.02
CA ARG A 166 -19.95 -4.43 7.37
C ARG A 166 -19.68 -4.83 5.92
N ILE A 167 -19.54 -3.86 5.02
CA ILE A 167 -19.09 -4.08 3.64
C ILE A 167 -17.57 -3.87 3.58
N MET A 168 -16.85 -4.81 2.96
CA MET A 168 -15.38 -4.82 2.86
C MET A 168 -14.93 -4.25 1.51
N PHE A 169 -14.12 -3.20 1.55
CA PHE A 169 -13.56 -2.53 0.39
C PHE A 169 -12.04 -2.71 0.29
N ARG A 170 -11.53 -2.72 -0.95
CA ARG A 170 -10.09 -2.85 -1.23
C ARG A 170 -9.68 -1.91 -2.37
N TRP A 171 -8.81 -0.95 -2.08
CA TRP A 171 -7.98 -0.30 -3.09
C TRP A 171 -6.88 -1.25 -3.53
N LYS A 172 -6.64 -1.40 -4.83
CA LYS A 172 -5.63 -2.28 -5.41
C LYS A 172 -4.82 -1.50 -6.45
N LYS A 173 -3.49 -1.51 -6.34
CA LYS A 173 -2.61 -0.81 -7.30
C LYS A 173 -2.61 -1.52 -8.66
N GLU A 174 -2.86 -0.80 -9.75
CA GLU A 174 -2.94 -1.40 -11.09
C GLU A 174 -1.56 -1.57 -11.74
N GLY A 175 -0.87 -2.63 -11.33
CA GLY A 175 0.44 -3.01 -11.85
C GLY A 175 1.60 -2.29 -11.17
N ARG A 176 2.82 -2.77 -11.46
CA ARG A 176 4.02 -2.43 -10.66
C ARG A 176 4.47 -0.97 -10.82
N LEU A 177 4.47 -0.46 -12.05
CA LEU A 177 5.02 0.85 -12.42
C LEU A 177 3.98 1.97 -12.51
N SER A 178 2.68 1.65 -12.52
CA SER A 178 1.65 2.70 -12.53
C SER A 178 1.59 3.43 -11.20
N LYS A 179 0.83 4.53 -11.18
CA LYS A 179 0.34 5.18 -9.97
C LYS A 179 -1.20 5.18 -9.95
N GLU A 180 -1.80 4.20 -10.62
CA GLU A 180 -3.25 4.05 -10.68
C GLU A 180 -3.70 2.96 -9.71
N MET A 181 -4.92 3.07 -9.19
CA MET A 181 -5.53 2.07 -8.33
C MET A 181 -7.04 1.99 -8.58
N THR A 182 -7.60 0.80 -8.36
CA THR A 182 -9.04 0.55 -8.45
C THR A 182 -9.57 0.17 -7.07
N CYS A 183 -10.69 0.76 -6.64
CA CYS A 183 -11.39 0.35 -5.43
C CYS A 183 -12.47 -0.67 -5.79
N TYR A 184 -12.47 -1.79 -5.08
CA TYR A 184 -13.45 -2.85 -5.22
C TYR A 184 -14.25 -3.02 -3.92
N MET A 185 -15.54 -3.30 -4.05
CA MET A 185 -16.30 -4.01 -3.02
C MET A 185 -15.96 -5.51 -3.12
N SER A 186 -15.56 -6.13 -2.01
CA SER A 186 -15.01 -7.50 -1.96
C SER A 186 -15.87 -8.49 -1.14
N GLY A 187 -17.09 -8.07 -0.81
CA GLY A 187 -18.07 -8.81 -0.03
C GLY A 187 -18.32 -8.22 1.36
N THR A 188 -18.87 -9.05 2.24
CA THR A 188 -19.49 -8.63 3.50
C THR A 188 -18.89 -9.33 4.73
N ARG A 189 -18.98 -8.70 5.90
CA ARG A 189 -18.42 -9.18 7.18
C ARG A 189 -19.45 -9.07 8.29
N LEU A 190 -19.48 -10.08 9.15
CA LEU A 190 -20.25 -10.09 10.40
C LEU A 190 -19.37 -10.73 11.50
N GLY A 191 -18.78 -9.88 12.33
CA GLY A 191 -17.75 -10.24 13.31
C GLY A 191 -16.56 -10.94 12.68
N ALA A 192 -16.28 -12.16 13.13
CA ALA A 192 -15.25 -13.03 12.58
C ALA A 192 -15.62 -13.68 11.23
N ARG A 193 -16.91 -13.71 10.84
CA ARG A 193 -17.35 -14.30 9.58
C ARG A 193 -17.16 -13.31 8.44
N LYS A 194 -16.49 -13.73 7.36
CA LYS A 194 -16.33 -12.96 6.11
C LYS A 194 -16.97 -13.74 4.97
N ASN A 195 -18.00 -13.17 4.35
CA ASN A 195 -18.53 -13.63 3.08
C ASN A 195 -17.74 -12.95 1.95
N LYS A 196 -17.22 -13.74 1.00
CA LYS A 196 -16.45 -13.23 -0.13
C LYS A 196 -17.31 -13.23 -1.37
N GLU A 197 -17.48 -12.05 -1.94
CA GLU A 197 -18.19 -11.87 -3.20
C GLU A 197 -17.16 -11.61 -4.32
N PRO A 198 -17.54 -11.72 -5.61
CA PRO A 198 -16.68 -11.30 -6.70
C PRO A 198 -16.31 -9.81 -6.54
N ASP A 199 -15.03 -9.46 -6.69
CA ASP A 199 -14.55 -8.07 -6.53
C ASP A 199 -15.27 -7.15 -7.55
N ILE A 200 -16.10 -6.22 -7.06
CA ILE A 200 -16.94 -5.31 -7.85
C ILE A 200 -16.33 -3.91 -7.82
N THR A 201 -15.89 -3.38 -8.97
CA THR A 201 -15.33 -2.02 -9.08
C THR A 201 -16.34 -0.95 -8.66
N ILE A 202 -15.95 -0.09 -7.71
CA ILE A 202 -16.75 1.06 -7.26
C ILE A 202 -16.10 2.41 -7.55
N ALA A 203 -14.77 2.47 -7.67
CA ALA A 203 -14.04 3.69 -8.01
C ALA A 203 -12.71 3.37 -8.70
N MET A 204 -12.20 4.32 -9.49
CA MET A 204 -10.88 4.27 -10.12
C MET A 204 -10.15 5.57 -9.84
N PHE A 205 -8.90 5.51 -9.39
CA PHE A 205 -8.08 6.67 -9.04
C PHE A 205 -6.76 6.67 -9.82
N LYS A 206 -6.43 7.84 -10.38
CA LYS A 206 -5.20 8.08 -11.14
C LYS A 206 -4.37 9.14 -10.44
N ALA A 207 -3.23 8.77 -9.85
CA ALA A 207 -2.30 9.73 -9.27
C ALA A 207 -1.39 10.35 -10.34
N ALA A 208 -1.74 11.56 -10.77
CA ALA A 208 -0.84 12.49 -11.43
C ALA A 208 -0.58 13.72 -10.53
N ARG A 209 -0.06 14.82 -11.10
CA ARG A 209 0.04 16.12 -10.41
C ARG A 209 -1.34 16.66 -10.00
N GLU A 210 -2.31 16.45 -10.88
CA GLU A 210 -3.74 16.62 -10.63
C GLU A 210 -4.32 15.20 -10.60
N SER A 211 -4.70 14.73 -9.40
CA SER A 211 -5.30 13.40 -9.27
C SER A 211 -6.74 13.41 -9.78
N VAL A 212 -7.17 12.28 -10.34
CA VAL A 212 -8.53 12.09 -10.83
C VAL A 212 -9.12 10.84 -10.18
N MET A 213 -10.27 10.97 -9.51
CA MET A 213 -11.07 9.83 -9.09
C MET A 213 -12.40 9.82 -9.83
N THR A 214 -12.71 8.69 -10.48
CA THR A 214 -14.01 8.46 -11.12
C THR A 214 -14.74 7.36 -10.36
N ILE A 215 -15.97 7.65 -9.94
CA ILE A 215 -16.86 6.73 -9.23
C ILE A 215 -17.64 5.90 -10.25
N TYR A 216 -17.60 4.58 -10.12
CA TYR A 216 -18.30 3.67 -11.03
C TYR A 216 -19.76 3.46 -10.59
N GLN A 217 -20.56 4.51 -10.77
CA GLN A 217 -21.97 4.60 -10.37
C GLN A 217 -22.84 3.37 -10.74
N PRO A 218 -22.68 2.70 -11.90
CA PRO A 218 -23.50 1.52 -12.26
C PRO A 218 -23.39 0.32 -11.30
N ASN A 219 -22.34 0.27 -10.48
CA ASN A 219 -22.17 -0.75 -9.44
C ASN A 219 -22.57 -0.29 -8.03
N LEU A 220 -22.72 1.01 -7.77
CA LEU A 220 -23.13 1.51 -6.43
C LEU A 220 -24.51 1.02 -6.00
N ARG A 221 -25.38 0.60 -6.94
CA ARG A 221 -26.63 -0.10 -6.65
C ARG A 221 -26.47 -1.46 -5.95
N ARG A 222 -25.25 -2.02 -5.91
CA ARG A 222 -24.88 -3.21 -5.12
C ARG A 222 -24.23 -2.86 -3.78
N VAL A 223 -23.96 -1.58 -3.54
CA VAL A 223 -23.37 -1.08 -2.29
C VAL A 223 -24.53 -0.70 -1.36
N GLU A 224 -24.91 -1.66 -0.54
CA GLU A 224 -25.94 -1.52 0.51
C GLU A 224 -25.33 -0.85 1.76
N LEU A 225 -24.83 0.38 1.57
CA LEU A 225 -24.53 1.30 2.67
C LEU A 225 -25.65 2.33 2.79
N GLU A 226 -26.05 2.60 4.03
CA GLU A 226 -26.90 3.72 4.41
C GLU A 226 -26.17 5.05 4.16
N ASP A 227 -24.96 5.23 4.72
CA ASP A 227 -24.14 6.41 4.45
C ASP A 227 -23.29 6.23 3.18
N ARG A 228 -23.79 6.81 2.08
CA ARG A 228 -23.06 6.89 0.81
C ARG A 228 -22.16 8.12 0.70
N LYS A 229 -22.39 9.19 1.46
CA LYS A 229 -21.53 10.39 1.42
C LYS A 229 -20.26 10.14 2.24
N GLY A 230 -20.36 9.46 3.39
CA GLY A 230 -19.19 8.95 4.12
C GLY A 230 -18.29 8.06 3.26
N LEU A 231 -18.84 7.12 2.49
CA LEU A 231 -18.06 6.34 1.52
C LEU A 231 -17.33 7.24 0.51
N GLU A 232 -17.97 8.28 -0.02
CA GLU A 232 -17.34 9.22 -0.94
C GLU A 232 -16.17 9.99 -0.28
N LEU A 233 -16.39 10.53 0.93
CA LEU A 233 -15.34 11.20 1.74
C LEU A 233 -14.15 10.25 2.00
N ILE A 234 -14.43 8.98 2.31
CA ILE A 234 -13.42 7.94 2.59
C ILE A 234 -12.64 7.55 1.32
N LEU A 235 -13.30 7.48 0.16
CA LEU A 235 -12.64 7.24 -1.11
C LEU A 235 -11.72 8.44 -1.48
N LEU A 236 -12.17 9.67 -1.24
CA LEU A 236 -11.41 10.90 -1.51
C LEU A 236 -10.18 11.01 -0.58
N LEU A 237 -10.37 11.02 0.74
CA LEU A 237 -9.27 11.06 1.71
C LEU A 237 -8.35 9.86 1.57
N GLY A 238 -8.91 8.64 1.49
CA GLY A 238 -8.15 7.41 1.43
C GLY A 238 -7.23 7.32 0.20
N SER A 239 -7.73 7.66 -1.00
CA SER A 239 -6.91 7.60 -2.21
C SER A 239 -5.80 8.66 -2.23
N GLU A 240 -6.07 9.87 -1.72
CA GLU A 240 -5.09 10.95 -1.58
C GLU A 240 -3.99 10.63 -0.55
N VAL A 241 -4.35 10.03 0.59
CA VAL A 241 -3.39 9.56 1.60
C VAL A 241 -2.55 8.40 1.06
N ILE A 242 -3.18 7.46 0.35
CA ILE A 242 -2.45 6.35 -0.29
C ILE A 242 -1.47 6.89 -1.35
N ARG A 243 -1.85 7.95 -2.08
CA ARG A 243 -0.94 8.66 -3.00
C ARG A 243 0.25 9.25 -2.26
N ASP A 244 -0.01 10.14 -1.29
CA ASP A 244 1.03 10.96 -0.66
C ASP A 244 1.97 10.16 0.25
N LEU A 245 1.55 8.98 0.74
CA LEU A 245 2.38 8.11 1.59
C LEU A 245 3.04 6.92 0.84
N TYR A 246 2.35 6.27 -0.11
CA TYR A 246 2.81 4.99 -0.67
C TYR A 246 3.10 5.03 -2.19
N LEU A 247 2.30 5.76 -3.00
CA LEU A 247 2.50 5.79 -4.46
C LEU A 247 3.44 6.91 -4.94
N SER A 248 3.56 8.00 -4.19
CA SER A 248 4.43 9.15 -4.48
C SER A 248 4.82 9.89 -3.20
N PRO A 249 5.54 9.22 -2.27
CA PRO A 249 6.02 9.86 -1.04
C PRO A 249 6.85 11.10 -1.33
N LYS A 250 6.58 12.16 -0.57
CA LYS A 250 7.41 13.37 -0.51
C LYS A 250 8.65 13.08 0.35
N VAL A 251 9.75 13.79 0.10
CA VAL A 251 11.04 13.57 0.80
C VAL A 251 10.90 13.77 2.30
N ASP A 252 10.19 14.82 2.71
CA ASP A 252 9.76 15.05 4.09
C ASP A 252 8.24 15.08 4.14
N VAL A 253 7.63 13.89 4.26
CA VAL A 253 6.16 13.74 4.33
C VAL A 253 5.62 13.85 5.77
N PHE A 254 6.50 13.82 6.77
CA PHE A 254 6.17 13.84 8.20
C PHE A 254 6.70 15.08 8.94
N ASN A 255 7.28 16.07 8.26
CA ASN A 255 7.85 17.29 8.83
C ASN A 255 8.93 16.98 9.90
N VAL A 256 9.90 16.14 9.53
CA VAL A 256 10.97 15.64 10.41
C VAL A 256 12.15 16.60 10.40
N GLN A 257 12.32 17.35 11.50
CA GLN A 257 13.45 18.25 11.67
C GLN A 257 14.79 17.48 11.57
N GLY A 258 15.68 17.96 10.70
CA GLY A 258 16.95 17.30 10.37
C GLY A 258 16.93 16.44 9.11
N GLY A 259 15.78 16.26 8.45
CA GLY A 259 15.71 15.59 7.13
C GLY A 259 16.06 14.09 7.18
N GLY A 260 15.69 13.41 8.27
CA GLY A 260 15.91 11.96 8.41
C GLY A 260 15.22 11.15 7.31
N PRO A 261 15.84 10.07 6.79
CA PRO A 261 15.31 9.34 5.65
C PRO A 261 13.99 8.65 5.98
N VAL A 262 12.93 8.98 5.23
CA VAL A 262 11.64 8.27 5.29
C VAL A 262 11.76 6.94 4.54
N LEU A 263 11.38 5.84 5.20
CA LEU A 263 11.46 4.48 4.67
C LEU A 263 10.06 3.84 4.53
N ASN A 264 9.68 3.44 3.33
CA ASN A 264 8.44 2.66 3.12
C ASN A 264 8.63 1.21 3.63
N GLY A 265 7.66 0.70 4.41
CA GLY A 265 7.71 -0.63 5.05
C GLY A 265 8.05 -1.80 4.13
N ASN A 266 7.67 -1.75 2.85
CA ASN A 266 8.00 -2.75 1.83
C ASN A 266 9.51 -3.00 1.64
N LYS A 267 10.40 -2.13 2.13
CA LYS A 267 11.86 -2.34 2.13
C LYS A 267 12.40 -3.14 3.34
N ARG A 268 11.54 -3.74 4.18
CA ARG A 268 11.90 -4.70 5.24
C ARG A 268 12.48 -6.03 4.70
N LYS A 269 13.62 -5.99 3.99
CA LYS A 269 14.44 -7.16 3.59
C LYS A 269 15.93 -6.83 3.50
N ASN A 270 16.64 -7.03 4.62
CA ASN A 270 18.05 -7.40 4.72
C ASN A 270 19.00 -6.87 3.62
N SER A 271 19.22 -5.56 3.57
CA SER A 271 20.30 -4.96 2.79
C SER A 271 21.62 -4.99 3.57
N ARG A 272 22.51 -5.94 3.23
CA ARG A 272 23.95 -5.76 3.50
C ARG A 272 24.42 -4.42 2.90
N PRO A 273 25.38 -3.72 3.51
CA PRO A 273 25.95 -2.52 2.91
C PRO A 273 26.60 -2.89 1.56
N THR A 274 26.07 -2.32 0.48
CA THR A 274 26.73 -2.34 -0.82
C THR A 274 27.73 -1.19 -0.86
N GLY A 275 28.96 -1.49 -1.26
CA GLY A 275 30.09 -0.59 -1.11
C GLY A 275 29.96 0.69 -1.94
N SER A 276 30.41 1.78 -1.32
CA SER A 276 30.72 3.08 -1.92
C SER A 276 31.11 3.07 -3.39
N THR A 277 30.37 3.83 -4.20
CA THR A 277 30.94 4.56 -5.36
C THR A 277 30.48 6.02 -5.30
N THR A 278 31.35 6.83 -4.70
CA THR A 278 31.88 8.06 -5.31
C THR A 278 30.92 9.05 -5.98
N ASP A 279 30.53 10.08 -5.22
CA ASP A 279 30.50 11.46 -5.70
C ASP A 279 31.67 12.21 -5.05
N LEU A 280 32.41 13.01 -5.83
CA LEU A 280 33.64 13.69 -5.39
C LEU A 280 33.40 15.17 -5.13
N ALA A 281 33.67 15.64 -3.90
CA ALA A 281 33.81 17.05 -3.59
C ALA A 281 34.84 17.29 -2.47
N GLY A 282 36.09 17.61 -2.84
CA GLY A 282 37.06 18.25 -1.93
C GLY A 282 38.28 17.42 -1.49
N ILE A 283 39.43 17.75 -2.09
CA ILE A 283 40.78 17.80 -1.47
C ILE A 283 41.25 16.56 -0.69
N GLY A 284 42.16 15.76 -1.30
CA GLY A 284 42.79 14.62 -0.62
C GLY A 284 43.83 13.87 -1.44
N ALA A 285 44.77 14.57 -2.09
CA ALA A 285 45.80 13.92 -2.92
C ALA A 285 46.88 13.22 -2.06
N ALA A 286 46.69 11.92 -1.79
CA ALA A 286 47.69 11.05 -1.17
C ALA A 286 48.06 9.93 -2.16
N THR A 287 49.31 9.91 -2.61
CA THR A 287 49.79 9.08 -3.71
C THR A 287 49.89 7.60 -3.39
N MET A 288 49.69 6.79 -4.42
CA MET A 288 50.02 5.35 -4.48
C MET A 288 51.38 5.03 -3.84
N SER A 289 51.40 4.08 -2.91
CA SER A 289 52.61 3.38 -2.46
C SER A 289 52.28 1.90 -2.26
N GLY A 290 52.65 1.09 -3.25
CA GLY A 290 52.45 -0.36 -3.21
C GLY A 290 53.76 -1.13 -3.01
N ALA A 291 53.60 -2.34 -2.47
CA ALA A 291 54.46 -3.51 -2.70
C ALA A 291 55.86 -3.61 -2.02
N VAL A 292 56.00 -4.71 -1.26
CA VAL A 292 57.20 -5.58 -1.12
C VAL A 292 58.36 -5.14 -0.19
N ALA A 293 58.32 -5.71 1.03
CA ALA A 293 59.38 -6.35 1.83
C ALA A 293 60.86 -5.86 1.87
N ALA A 294 61.41 -5.71 3.10
CA ALA A 294 62.67 -6.34 3.56
C ALA A 294 62.87 -6.27 5.11
N ALA A 295 63.81 -7.09 5.62
CA ALA A 295 64.44 -7.26 6.95
C ALA A 295 64.30 -6.13 8.05
N VAL A 296 64.19 -6.38 9.38
CA VAL A 296 65.04 -7.16 10.35
C VAL A 296 66.49 -6.61 10.40
N PRO A 297 67.20 -6.39 11.55
CA PRO A 297 67.08 -6.89 12.96
C PRO A 297 67.23 -5.76 14.05
N PRO A 298 67.68 -5.94 15.34
CA PRO A 298 67.60 -7.05 16.33
C PRO A 298 67.20 -6.67 17.80
N ALA A 299 66.95 -7.73 18.59
CA ALA A 299 67.35 -7.99 20.00
C ALA A 299 66.91 -7.11 21.21
N ALA A 300 66.05 -7.73 22.04
CA ALA A 300 66.13 -7.75 23.51
C ALA A 300 65.82 -9.18 24.03
N ALA A 301 66.10 -9.52 25.30
CA ALA A 301 66.80 -10.79 25.59
C ALA A 301 66.36 -11.75 26.74
N THR A 302 65.45 -11.42 27.67
CA THR A 302 65.21 -12.21 28.92
C THR A 302 63.86 -12.95 28.96
N SER A 303 63.64 -14.09 29.64
CA SER A 303 64.44 -15.30 29.94
C SER A 303 63.58 -16.29 30.75
N THR A 304 63.40 -17.54 30.27
CA THR A 304 63.11 -18.84 30.95
C THR A 304 62.59 -18.87 32.42
N PRO A 305 61.58 -19.69 32.78
CA PRO A 305 61.59 -21.17 32.61
C PRO A 305 60.32 -21.76 31.94
N ALA A 306 60.25 -22.95 31.31
CA ALA A 306 60.98 -24.24 31.37
C ALA A 306 60.25 -25.38 32.17
N VAL A 307 59.28 -26.04 31.51
CA VAL A 307 58.69 -27.35 31.88
C VAL A 307 58.50 -28.19 30.58
N ARG A 308 58.51 -29.54 30.67
CA ARG A 308 58.62 -30.49 29.52
C ARG A 308 58.15 -31.92 29.94
N PRO A 309 58.14 -32.92 29.02
CA PRO A 309 57.18 -33.27 27.94
C PRO A 309 56.07 -34.25 28.44
N PRO A 310 55.36 -35.16 27.68
CA PRO A 310 55.81 -36.15 26.67
C PRO A 310 55.03 -36.17 25.31
N PRO A 311 55.45 -36.97 24.30
CA PRO A 311 54.82 -37.17 22.97
C PRO A 311 54.02 -38.51 22.90
N PRO A 312 53.56 -39.09 21.75
CA PRO A 312 53.65 -38.72 20.31
C PRO A 312 52.24 -38.46 19.69
N THR A 313 51.86 -38.55 18.39
CA THR A 313 52.26 -39.35 17.19
C THR A 313 52.01 -38.61 15.85
N THR A 314 51.99 -39.35 14.73
CA THR A 314 52.00 -38.95 13.31
C THR A 314 50.68 -39.22 12.54
N ALA A 315 50.27 -38.30 11.65
CA ALA A 315 49.61 -38.63 10.37
C ALA A 315 49.67 -37.42 9.39
N ALA A 316 49.61 -37.68 8.07
CA ALA A 316 49.55 -36.65 7.01
C ALA A 316 48.20 -35.88 7.06
N ALA A 317 48.11 -34.56 6.83
CA ALA A 317 48.66 -33.72 5.78
C ALA A 317 48.03 -33.93 4.39
N ASN A 318 47.04 -33.09 4.05
CA ASN A 318 46.80 -32.61 2.68
C ASN A 318 45.90 -31.37 2.68
N ASN A 319 46.45 -30.22 2.23
CA ASN A 319 45.68 -29.00 1.99
C ASN A 319 45.07 -29.05 0.59
N ALA A 320 43.75 -29.15 0.49
CA ALA A 320 43.02 -29.01 -0.77
C ALA A 320 42.03 -27.83 -0.67
N ALA A 321 42.47 -26.64 -1.08
CA ALA A 321 41.58 -25.49 -1.22
C ALA A 321 40.64 -25.71 -2.44
N PRO A 322 39.34 -25.36 -2.36
CA PRO A 322 38.40 -25.66 -3.44
C PRO A 322 38.73 -24.92 -4.75
N GLY A 323 38.88 -25.66 -5.85
CA GLY A 323 38.89 -25.10 -7.20
C GLY A 323 37.51 -24.58 -7.62
N PRO A 324 37.43 -23.66 -8.60
CA PRO A 324 36.16 -23.09 -9.05
C PRO A 324 35.26 -24.14 -9.70
N ALA A 325 33.95 -24.05 -9.41
CA ALA A 325 32.94 -25.01 -9.86
C ALA A 325 32.91 -25.19 -11.39
N SER A 326 32.61 -26.42 -11.82
CA SER A 326 32.84 -26.83 -13.20
C SER A 326 31.65 -26.46 -14.11
N ARG A 327 31.95 -25.95 -15.32
CA ARG A 327 30.94 -25.53 -16.32
C ARG A 327 29.75 -26.50 -16.51
N PRO A 328 29.90 -27.84 -16.53
CA PRO A 328 28.79 -28.76 -16.76
C PRO A 328 27.63 -28.65 -15.76
N GLU A 329 27.89 -28.22 -14.51
CA GLU A 329 26.87 -28.09 -13.47
C GLU A 329 25.90 -26.93 -13.79
N ILE A 330 26.43 -25.82 -14.33
CA ILE A 330 25.67 -24.63 -14.70
C ILE A 330 24.70 -24.93 -15.86
N ASP A 331 25.14 -25.69 -16.87
CA ASP A 331 24.32 -26.09 -18.01
C ASP A 331 23.21 -27.08 -17.64
N ALA A 332 23.43 -27.90 -16.59
CA ALA A 332 22.44 -28.83 -16.07
C ALA A 332 21.37 -28.11 -15.24
N GLU A 333 21.77 -27.19 -14.35
CA GLU A 333 20.83 -26.38 -13.57
C GLU A 333 20.00 -25.45 -14.47
N THR A 334 20.61 -24.82 -15.46
CA THR A 334 19.92 -23.94 -16.43
C THR A 334 18.82 -24.70 -17.19
N ARG A 335 19.11 -25.92 -17.68
CA ARG A 335 18.09 -26.77 -18.34
C ARG A 335 16.96 -27.19 -17.39
N ARG A 336 17.28 -27.49 -16.13
CA ARG A 336 16.27 -27.83 -15.10
C ARG A 336 15.33 -26.66 -14.81
N LEU A 337 15.87 -25.43 -14.76
CA LEU A 337 15.07 -24.22 -14.55
C LEU A 337 14.17 -23.92 -15.76
N GLN A 338 14.68 -24.04 -16.98
CA GLN A 338 13.87 -23.86 -18.21
C GLN A 338 12.69 -24.84 -18.27
N ALA A 339 12.91 -26.13 -17.97
CA ALA A 339 11.85 -27.13 -17.96
C ALA A 339 10.78 -26.89 -16.87
N LEU A 340 11.14 -26.25 -15.75
CA LEU A 340 10.20 -25.84 -14.71
C LEU A 340 9.28 -24.71 -15.21
N VAL A 341 9.86 -23.66 -15.82
CA VAL A 341 9.12 -22.49 -16.34
C VAL A 341 8.19 -22.90 -17.49
N GLU A 342 8.65 -23.73 -18.43
CA GLU A 342 7.83 -24.22 -19.54
C GLU A 342 6.63 -25.05 -19.05
N ARG A 343 6.79 -25.77 -17.93
CA ARG A 343 5.68 -26.47 -17.27
C ARG A 343 4.71 -25.49 -16.61
N GLU A 344 5.19 -24.51 -15.85
CA GLU A 344 4.34 -23.53 -15.19
C GLU A 344 3.52 -22.72 -16.22
N GLU A 345 4.12 -22.30 -17.33
CA GLU A 345 3.39 -21.63 -18.42
C GLU A 345 2.31 -22.52 -19.04
N ARG A 346 2.58 -23.82 -19.25
CA ARG A 346 1.56 -24.75 -19.75
C ARG A 346 0.41 -24.95 -18.76
N GLU A 347 0.68 -24.93 -17.46
CA GLU A 347 -0.36 -25.04 -16.42
C GLU A 347 -1.17 -23.73 -16.31
N ARG A 348 -0.53 -22.55 -16.37
CA ARG A 348 -1.20 -21.23 -16.44
C ARG A 348 -2.13 -21.09 -17.64
N ARG A 349 -1.62 -21.33 -18.87
CA ARG A 349 -2.43 -21.24 -20.11
C ARG A 349 -3.62 -22.21 -20.10
N LYS A 350 -3.50 -23.37 -19.45
CA LYS A 350 -4.63 -24.31 -19.25
C LYS A 350 -5.67 -23.78 -18.27
N ALA A 351 -5.24 -23.13 -17.17
CA ALA A 351 -6.16 -22.51 -16.21
C ALA A 351 -6.92 -21.34 -16.84
N GLU A 352 -6.23 -20.44 -17.55
CA GLU A 352 -6.82 -19.30 -18.28
C GLU A 352 -7.87 -19.76 -19.30
N LEU A 353 -7.57 -20.81 -20.08
CA LEU A 353 -8.52 -21.40 -21.05
C LEU A 353 -9.71 -22.10 -20.37
N ALA A 354 -9.57 -22.61 -19.15
CA ALA A 354 -10.66 -23.20 -18.38
C ALA A 354 -11.58 -22.10 -17.80
N GLU A 355 -10.99 -21.00 -17.31
CA GLU A 355 -11.73 -19.84 -16.80
C GLU A 355 -12.50 -19.12 -17.93
N GLN A 356 -11.86 -18.85 -19.07
CA GLN A 356 -12.52 -18.28 -20.25
C GLN A 356 -13.71 -19.14 -20.71
N LYS A 357 -13.58 -20.46 -20.76
CA LYS A 357 -14.68 -21.38 -21.10
C LYS A 357 -15.82 -21.34 -20.08
N ARG A 358 -15.51 -21.18 -18.78
CA ARG A 358 -16.51 -21.04 -17.71
C ARG A 358 -17.30 -19.73 -17.86
N ILE A 359 -16.61 -18.62 -18.13
CA ILE A 359 -17.22 -17.30 -18.36
C ILE A 359 -18.08 -17.32 -19.64
N GLN A 360 -17.54 -17.86 -20.74
CA GLN A 360 -18.27 -17.99 -22.01
C GLN A 360 -19.55 -18.82 -21.86
N LYS A 361 -19.51 -19.92 -21.10
CA LYS A 361 -20.69 -20.75 -20.82
C LYS A 361 -21.74 -19.99 -20.01
N MET A 362 -21.33 -19.21 -19.00
CA MET A 362 -22.25 -18.40 -18.19
C MET A 362 -22.99 -17.36 -19.06
N ILE A 363 -22.26 -16.65 -19.93
CA ILE A 363 -22.85 -15.67 -20.86
C ILE A 363 -23.83 -16.34 -21.83
N GLN A 364 -23.49 -17.52 -22.37
CA GLN A 364 -24.38 -18.27 -23.26
C GLN A 364 -25.64 -18.81 -22.55
N GLU A 365 -25.56 -19.12 -21.25
CA GLU A 365 -26.72 -19.53 -20.44
C GLU A 365 -27.65 -18.32 -20.17
N GLU A 366 -27.09 -17.16 -19.84
CA GLU A 366 -27.84 -15.90 -19.65
C GLU A 366 -28.49 -15.40 -20.95
N GLU A 367 -27.77 -15.38 -22.08
CA GLU A 367 -28.31 -14.99 -23.40
C GLU A 367 -29.45 -15.92 -23.83
N LYS A 368 -29.30 -17.23 -23.61
CA LYS A 368 -30.32 -18.23 -23.92
C LYS A 368 -31.56 -18.08 -23.04
N GLU A 369 -31.43 -17.67 -21.79
CA GLU A 369 -32.58 -17.35 -20.94
C GLU A 369 -33.24 -16.04 -21.36
N ARG A 370 -32.46 -14.98 -21.63
CA ARG A 370 -32.95 -13.69 -22.15
C ARG A 370 -33.79 -13.90 -23.42
N ARG A 371 -33.30 -14.69 -24.38
CA ARG A 371 -33.99 -15.04 -25.62
C ARG A 371 -35.28 -15.87 -25.39
N ARG A 372 -35.35 -16.68 -24.33
CA ARG A 372 -36.59 -17.39 -23.96
C ARG A 372 -37.65 -16.41 -23.45
N ARG A 373 -37.27 -15.55 -22.50
CA ARG A 373 -38.16 -14.50 -21.95
C ARG A 373 -38.68 -13.57 -23.05
N GLU A 374 -37.83 -13.15 -23.99
CA GLU A 374 -38.24 -12.37 -25.16
C GLU A 374 -39.23 -13.12 -26.07
N ALA A 375 -39.02 -14.43 -26.29
CA ALA A 375 -39.94 -15.25 -27.10
C ALA A 375 -41.28 -15.53 -26.40
N GLU A 376 -41.32 -15.51 -25.07
CA GLU A 376 -42.55 -15.60 -24.26
C GLU A 376 -43.32 -14.27 -24.30
N ILE A 377 -42.64 -13.14 -24.05
CA ILE A 377 -43.21 -11.79 -24.17
C ILE A 377 -43.77 -11.54 -25.58
N ALA A 378 -43.07 -11.99 -26.63
CA ALA A 378 -43.54 -11.87 -28.01
C ALA A 378 -44.87 -12.63 -28.24
N LYS A 379 -44.99 -13.85 -27.70
CA LYS A 379 -46.22 -14.66 -27.79
C LYS A 379 -47.37 -14.04 -27.01
N GLU A 380 -47.12 -13.51 -25.82
CA GLU A 380 -48.17 -12.80 -25.06
C GLU A 380 -48.60 -11.52 -25.77
N THR A 381 -47.65 -10.77 -26.34
CA THR A 381 -47.93 -9.56 -27.14
C THR A 381 -48.76 -9.89 -28.40
N GLU A 382 -48.47 -11.00 -29.09
CA GLU A 382 -49.25 -11.46 -30.24
C GLU A 382 -50.65 -11.94 -29.83
N ARG A 383 -50.75 -12.67 -28.71
CA ARG A 383 -52.04 -13.11 -28.13
C ARG A 383 -52.90 -11.92 -27.72
N LEU A 384 -52.32 -10.90 -27.11
CA LEU A 384 -53.01 -9.66 -26.75
C LEU A 384 -53.47 -8.92 -28.00
N ARG A 385 -52.62 -8.77 -29.03
CA ARG A 385 -53.04 -8.19 -30.32
C ARG A 385 -54.21 -8.94 -30.96
N LYS A 386 -54.25 -10.27 -30.88
CA LYS A 386 -55.35 -11.11 -31.38
C LYS A 386 -56.64 -11.08 -30.53
N ASN A 387 -56.62 -10.44 -29.36
CA ASN A 387 -57.78 -10.23 -28.50
C ASN A 387 -58.30 -8.77 -28.53
N PHE A 388 -57.55 -7.85 -29.16
CA PHE A 388 -57.87 -6.42 -29.26
C PHE A 388 -57.95 -5.94 -30.73
N VAL A 389 -58.24 -6.86 -31.65
CA VAL A 389 -58.59 -6.66 -33.06
C VAL A 389 -59.73 -7.61 -33.40
#